data_AF-A0A9E3QAV2-F1
#
_entry.id   AF-A0A9E3QAV2-F1
#
_cell.length_a   1.000
_cell.length_b   1.000
_cell.length_c   1.000
_cell.angle_alpha   90.00
_cell.angle_beta   90.00
_cell.angle_gamma   90.00
#
_symmetry.space_group_name_H-M   'P 1'
#
loop_
_entity.id
_entity.type
_entity.pdbx_description
1 polymer ?
#
loop_
_entity_poly.entity_id
_entity_poly.type
_entity_poly.pdbx_seq_one_letter_code
_entity_poly.pdbx_strand_id
1 'polypeptide(L)' 'MQYGFSIDPAEVLGVAPNASLQEIREAYRAKAKRYHPDVSGDAWAFRIINRSYEILSTARVAGRASADSFAT' A
#
# COMPACT_ATOMS: atom_id res chain seq x y z
N MET A 1 -17.71 18.15 -10.06
CA MET A 1 -16.52 18.24 -9.17
C MET A 1 -16.69 17.16 -8.12
N GLN A 2 -16.16 15.96 -8.37
CA GLN A 2 -16.36 14.82 -7.47
C GLN A 2 -15.30 14.87 -6.37
N TYR A 3 -15.66 15.34 -5.18
CA TYR A 3 -14.91 15.00 -3.98
C TYR A 3 -15.29 13.57 -3.59
N GLY A 4 -14.66 12.61 -4.27
CA GLY A 4 -14.66 11.22 -3.84
C GLY A 4 -13.66 11.11 -2.69
N PHE A 5 -14.15 10.90 -1.46
CA PHE A 5 -13.31 10.49 -0.34
C PHE A 5 -12.94 9.00 -0.53
N SER A 6 -12.26 8.71 -1.62
CA SER A 6 -11.63 7.41 -1.88
C SER A 6 -10.28 7.47 -1.20
N ILE A 7 -10.12 6.76 -0.09
CA ILE A 7 -8.81 6.63 0.53
C ILE A 7 -7.96 5.75 -0.40
N ASP A 8 -7.19 6.39 -1.27
CA ASP A 8 -6.29 5.69 -2.16
C ASP A 8 -5.16 5.05 -1.36
N PRO A 9 -5.02 3.72 -1.34
CA PRO A 9 -3.98 3.06 -0.56
C PRO A 9 -2.57 3.43 -1.06
N ALA A 10 -2.44 3.80 -2.34
CA ALA A 10 -1.21 4.34 -2.92
C ALA A 10 -0.87 5.71 -2.31
N GLU A 11 -1.84 6.60 -2.16
CA GLU A 11 -1.66 7.91 -1.54
C GLU A 11 -1.36 7.79 -0.04
N VAL A 12 -2.04 6.86 0.64
CA VAL A 12 -1.77 6.50 2.05
C VAL A 12 -0.34 5.99 2.24
N LEU A 13 0.24 5.29 1.27
CA LEU A 13 1.64 4.87 1.30
C LEU A 13 2.59 5.93 0.74
N GLY A 14 2.07 6.95 0.05
CA GLY A 14 2.85 7.98 -0.64
C GLY A 14 3.59 7.44 -1.86
N VAL A 15 3.03 6.43 -2.51
CA VAL A 15 3.59 5.79 -3.72
C VAL A 15 2.75 6.13 -4.93
N ALA A 16 3.38 6.08 -6.11
CA ALA A 16 2.66 6.25 -7.35
C ALA A 16 1.62 5.13 -7.56
N PRO A 17 0.50 5.39 -8.26
CA PRO A 17 -0.53 4.38 -8.53
C PRO A 17 -0.01 3.21 -9.39
N ASN A 18 1.09 3.41 -10.11
CA ASN A 18 1.78 2.39 -10.91
C ASN A 18 3.05 1.85 -10.22
N ALA A 19 3.27 2.17 -8.95
CA ALA A 19 4.48 1.78 -8.22
C ALA A 19 4.65 0.26 -8.20
N SER A 20 5.91 -0.17 -8.28
CA SER A 20 6.25 -1.60 -8.21
C SER A 20 6.14 -2.12 -6.77
N LEU A 21 6.03 -3.45 -6.62
CA LEU A 21 5.98 -4.10 -5.30
C LEU A 21 7.18 -3.73 -4.43
N GLN A 22 8.36 -3.51 -5.05
CA GLN A 22 9.56 -3.06 -4.36
C GLN A 22 9.39 -1.65 -3.78
N GLU A 23 8.90 -0.69 -4.57
CA GLU A 23 8.61 0.68 -4.10
C GLU A 23 7.55 0.70 -3.00
N ILE A 24 6.49 -0.10 -3.14
CA ILE A 24 5.45 -0.25 -2.12
C ILE A 24 6.05 -0.74 -0.79
N ARG A 25 6.97 -1.72 -0.83
CA ARG A 25 7.67 -2.24 0.36
C ARG A 25 8.65 -1.23 0.94
N GLU A 26 9.36 -0.47 0.12
CA GLU A 26 10.27 0.58 0.58
C GLU A 26 9.52 1.72 1.26
N ALA A 27 8.46 2.22 0.64
CA ALA A 27 7.61 3.25 1.21
C ALA A 27 6.92 2.80 2.50
N TYR A 28 6.43 1.56 2.55
CA TYR A 28 5.89 0.97 3.78
C TYR A 28 6.92 0.98 4.91
N ARG A 29 8.16 0.54 4.64
CA ARG A 29 9.24 0.54 5.66
C ARG A 29 9.59 1.96 6.12
N ALA A 30 9.62 2.92 5.21
CA ALA A 30 9.88 4.32 5.55
C ALA A 30 8.76 4.93 6.41
N LYS A 31 7.49 4.68 6.07
CA LYS A 31 6.35 5.14 6.86
C LYS A 31 6.22 4.40 8.19
N ALA A 32 6.46 3.10 8.24
CA ALA A 32 6.44 2.32 9.47
C ALA A 32 7.46 2.83 10.50
N LYS A 33 8.63 3.31 10.06
CA LYS A 33 9.61 3.96 10.95
C LYS A 33 9.15 5.32 11.45
N ARG A 34 8.43 6.10 10.64
CA ARG A 34 7.90 7.43 11.01
C ARG A 34 6.68 7.35 11.93
N TYR A 35 5.78 6.42 11.64
CA TYR A 35 4.51 6.23 12.36
C TYR A 35 4.57 5.04 13.32
N HIS A 36 5.78 4.66 13.76
CA HIS A 36 5.92 3.57 14.70
C HIS A 36 5.15 3.91 15.99
N PRO A 37 4.38 2.97 16.58
CA PRO A 37 3.60 3.23 17.80
C PRO A 37 4.46 3.68 18.98
N ASP A 38 5.75 3.32 18.98
CA ASP A 38 6.72 3.75 19.98
C ASP A 38 7.10 5.25 19.87
N VAL A 39 6.87 5.86 18.70
CA VAL A 39 7.23 7.26 18.41
C VAL A 39 5.99 8.18 18.39
N SER A 40 4.88 7.71 17.83
CA SER A 40 3.64 8.50 17.71
C SER A 40 2.52 8.06 18.64
N GLY A 41 2.59 6.88 19.27
CA GLY A 41 1.50 6.35 20.11
C GLY A 41 0.22 5.96 19.36
N ASP A 42 0.14 6.25 18.06
CA ASP A 42 -1.08 6.16 17.27
C ASP A 42 -1.18 4.84 16.50
N ALA A 43 -1.68 3.82 17.19
CA ALA A 43 -1.90 2.48 16.62
C ALA A 43 -2.84 2.50 15.40
N TRP A 44 -3.70 3.53 15.30
CA TRP A 44 -4.68 3.65 14.22
C TRP A 44 -4.04 4.01 12.89
N ALA A 45 -3.09 4.95 12.88
CA ALA A 45 -2.32 5.32 11.70
C ALA A 45 -1.51 4.13 11.14
N PHE A 46 -0.90 3.34 12.03
CA PHE A 46 -0.15 2.15 11.64
C PHE A 46 -1.04 1.08 11.00
N ARG A 47 -2.24 0.86 11.55
CA ARG A 47 -3.23 -0.08 10.97
C ARG A 47 -3.65 0.31 9.57
N ILE A 48 -3.87 1.61 9.31
CA ILE A 48 -4.20 2.09 7.97
C ILE A 48 -3.06 1.83 6.99
N ILE A 49 -1.82 2.18 7.35
CA ILE A 49 -0.63 1.96 6.52
C ILE A 49 -0.48 0.47 6.18
N ASN A 50 -0.66 -0.41 7.17
CA ASN A 50 -0.57 -1.85 6.97
C ASN A 50 -1.69 -2.38 6.06
N ARG A 51 -2.93 -1.92 6.26
CA ARG A 51 -4.07 -2.29 5.41
C ARG A 51 -3.86 -1.86 3.96
N SER A 52 -3.37 -0.64 3.74
CA SER A 52 -3.06 -0.14 2.40
C SER A 52 -1.96 -0.95 1.73
N TYR A 53 -0.94 -1.36 2.49
CA TYR A 53 0.12 -2.24 1.98
C TYR A 53 -0.41 -3.60 1.55
N GLU A 54 -1.25 -4.24 2.36
CA GLU A 54 -1.87 -5.53 2.01
C GLU A 54 -2.69 -5.44 0.73
N ILE A 55 -3.50 -4.38 0.57
CA ILE A 55 -4.33 -4.16 -0.61
C ILE A 55 -3.46 -3.97 -1.86
N LEU A 56 -2.46 -3.08 -1.81
CA LEU A 56 -1.59 -2.83 -2.98
C LEU A 56 -0.72 -4.03 -3.31
N SER A 57 -0.17 -4.70 -2.29
CA SER A 57 0.62 -5.92 -2.49
C SER A 57 -0.22 -7.01 -3.16
N THR A 58 -1.43 -7.23 -2.67
CA THR A 58 -2.35 -8.22 -3.24
C THR A 58 -2.79 -7.83 -4.65
N ALA A 59 -3.19 -6.58 -4.88
CA ALA A 59 -3.60 -6.09 -6.20
C ALA A 59 -2.45 -6.20 -7.22
N ARG A 60 -1.21 -5.92 -6.81
CA ARG A 60 -0.04 -5.99 -7.70
C ARG A 60 0.40 -7.44 -7.96
N VAL A 61 0.32 -8.31 -6.95
CA VAL A 61 0.58 -9.75 -7.10
C VAL A 61 -0.51 -10.41 -7.94
N ALA A 62 -1.78 -10.11 -7.70
CA ALA A 62 -2.91 -10.63 -8.49
C ALA A 62 -2.86 -10.16 -9.94
N GLY A 63 -2.54 -8.88 -10.19
CA GLY A 63 -2.32 -8.36 -11.54
C GLY A 63 -1.13 -9.01 -12.28
N ARG A 64 -0.20 -9.65 -11.55
CA ARG A 64 0.87 -10.48 -12.13
C ARG A 64 0.41 -11.94 -12.31
N ALA A 65 -0.37 -12.48 -11.37
CA ALA A 65 -0.83 -13.87 -11.38
C ALA A 65 -1.87 -14.16 -12.49
N SER A 66 -2.66 -13.16 -12.90
CA SER A 66 -3.58 -13.32 -14.04
C SER A 66 -2.87 -13.37 -15.40
N ALA A 67 -1.57 -13.05 -15.48
CA ALA A 67 -0.81 -13.11 -16.73
C ALA A 67 -0.13 -14.47 -16.98
N ASP A 68 -0.01 -15.33 -15.96
CA ASP A 68 0.77 -16.58 -16.05
C ASP A 68 -0.09 -17.87 -16.20
N SER A 69 -1.42 -17.80 -16.03
CA SER A 69 -2.27 -19.01 -15.96
C SER A 69 -3.16 -19.29 -17.18
N PHE A 70 -2.87 -18.72 -18.36
CA PHE A 70 -3.63 -18.99 -19.60
C PHE A 70 -2.78 -19.62 -20.72
N ALA A 71 -1.71 -20.34 -20.37
CA ALA A 71 -0.91 -21.10 -21.32
C ALA A 71 -0.54 -22.48 -20.76
N THR A 72 -1.45 -23.46 -20.87
CA THR A 72 -1.23 -24.88 -21.20
C THR A 72 -2.55 -25.64 -21.09
#